data_AF-A0A7W6DTJ9-F1
#
_entry.id   AF-A0A7W6DTJ9-F1
#
_cell.length_a   1.000
_cell.length_b   1.000
_cell.length_c   1.000
_cell.angle_alpha   90.00
_cell.angle_beta   90.00
_cell.angle_gamma   90.00
#
_symmetry.space_group_name_H-M   'P 1'
#
loop_
_entity.id
_entity.type
_entity.pdbx_description
1 polymer ?
#
loop_
_entity_poly.entity_id
_entity_poly.type
_entity_poly.pdbx_seq_one_letter_code
_entity_poly.pdbx_strand_id
1 'polypeptide(L)'
;MNEQPIAEATLQAGLRDIRLPAEAVGGGLADIAAVVTIAGVLALIVVSLWRLASRTRSERRTGLSAAMAELPTEDTARRTALLHLLKAHAPERFANLRPTLYQANGAPDLQTLEAELRRHA
;
A
#
# COMPACT_ATOMS: atom_id res chain seq x y z
N MET A 1 -38.23 14.17 51.93
CA MET A 1 -37.66 14.71 50.68
C MET A 1 -37.63 13.56 49.69
N ASN A 2 -38.41 13.63 48.62
CA ASN A 2 -38.59 12.53 47.67
C ASN A 2 -37.65 12.73 46.47
N GLU A 3 -36.65 11.86 46.34
CA GLU A 3 -35.81 11.74 45.16
C GLU A 3 -36.57 10.91 44.12
N GLN A 4 -37.12 11.55 43.08
CA GLN A 4 -37.71 10.81 41.96
C GLN A 4 -36.60 10.36 41.00
N PRO A 5 -36.61 9.10 40.53
CA PRO A 5 -35.64 8.62 39.55
C PRO A 5 -35.86 9.36 38.24
N ILE A 6 -34.82 10.06 37.75
CA ILE A 6 -34.85 10.73 36.45
C ILE A 6 -35.12 9.67 35.39
N ALA A 7 -36.26 9.80 34.70
CA ALA A 7 -36.65 8.86 33.66
C ALA A 7 -35.63 8.85 32.53
N GLU A 8 -35.32 7.66 32.00
CA GLU A 8 -34.33 7.45 30.94
C GLU A 8 -34.59 8.34 29.71
N ALA A 9 -35.86 8.58 29.37
CA ALA A 9 -36.26 9.47 28.30
C ALA A 9 -35.82 10.93 28.52
N THR A 10 -35.84 11.41 29.77
CA THR A 10 -35.38 12.76 30.15
C THR A 10 -33.86 12.86 30.05
N LEU A 11 -33.16 11.79 30.40
CA LEU A 11 -31.70 11.71 30.30
C LEU A 11 -31.25 11.66 28.82
N GLN A 12 -31.96 10.88 27.98
CA GLN A 12 -31.73 10.84 26.54
C GLN A 12 -32.08 12.15 25.83
N ALA A 13 -33.14 12.84 26.28
CA ALA A 13 -33.51 14.15 25.75
C ALA A 13 -32.41 15.19 26.03
N GLY A 14 -31.87 15.25 27.25
CA GLY A 14 -30.76 16.14 27.59
C GLY A 14 -29.47 15.84 26.81
N LEU A 15 -29.19 14.57 26.51
CA LEU A 15 -28.02 14.17 25.70
C LEU A 15 -28.14 14.60 24.24
N ARG A 16 -29.36 14.59 23.68
CA ARG A 16 -29.60 15.01 22.29
C ARG A 16 -29.73 16.53 22.14
N ASP A 17 -29.90 17.24 23.25
CA ASP A 17 -30.01 18.71 23.31
C ASP A 17 -28.64 19.41 23.39
N ILE A 18 -27.52 18.66 23.27
CA ILE A 18 -26.19 19.23 23.05
C ILE A 18 -26.07 19.66 21.57
N ARG A 19 -26.87 20.65 21.19
CA ARG A 19 -26.68 21.44 19.98
C ARG A 19 -25.98 22.72 20.41
N LEU A 20 -24.86 23.05 19.75
CA LEU A 20 -24.29 24.39 19.89
C LEU A 20 -25.35 25.41 19.40
N PRO A 21 -25.65 26.47 20.18
CA PRO A 21 -26.55 27.53 19.74
C PRO A 21 -26.02 28.14 18.44
N ALA A 22 -26.91 28.56 17.54
CA ALA A 22 -26.54 29.13 16.23
C ALA A 22 -25.63 30.37 16.38
N GLU A 23 -25.71 31.05 17.52
CA GLU A 23 -24.90 32.20 17.93
C GLU A 23 -23.59 31.83 18.66
N ALA A 24 -23.13 30.57 18.61
CA ALA A 24 -21.83 30.19 19.16
C ALA A 24 -20.68 31.00 18.50
N VAL A 25 -19.71 31.43 19.31
CA VAL A 25 -18.54 32.21 18.89
C VAL A 25 -17.78 31.45 17.80
N GLY A 26 -18.07 31.77 16.54
CA GLY A 26 -17.55 31.08 15.37
C GLY A 26 -18.45 31.16 14.14
N GLY A 27 -19.78 31.08 14.31
CA GLY A 27 -20.79 31.23 13.25
C GLY A 27 -20.40 30.56 11.90
N GLY A 28 -20.78 31.17 10.79
CA GLY A 28 -20.46 30.65 9.44
C GLY A 28 -18.96 30.62 9.09
N LEU A 29 -18.11 31.34 9.83
CA LEU A 29 -16.65 31.25 9.64
C LEU A 29 -16.09 29.93 10.17
N ALA A 30 -16.68 29.39 11.25
CA ALA A 30 -16.33 28.08 11.77
C ALA A 30 -16.68 26.96 10.76
N ASP A 31 -17.81 27.09 10.07
CA ASP A 31 -18.20 26.15 9.02
C ASP A 31 -17.23 26.18 7.84
N ILE A 32 -16.82 27.38 7.39
CA ILE A 32 -15.82 27.52 6.33
C ILE A 32 -14.49 26.91 6.76
N ALA A 33 -14.03 27.20 7.98
CA ALA A 33 -12.79 26.63 8.52
C ALA A 33 -12.86 25.10 8.62
N ALA A 34 -14.01 24.54 9.03
CA ALA A 34 -14.22 23.10 9.08
C ALA A 34 -14.15 22.48 7.67
N VAL A 35 -14.82 23.06 6.69
CA VAL A 35 -14.81 22.58 5.29
C VAL A 35 -13.39 22.61 4.73
N VAL A 36 -12.65 23.71 4.92
CA VAL A 36 -11.26 23.85 4.44
C VAL A 36 -10.36 22.80 5.11
N THR A 37 -10.53 22.57 6.41
CA THR A 37 -9.73 21.59 7.15
C THR A 37 -10.02 20.18 6.64
N ILE A 38 -11.29 19.81 6.48
CA ILE A 38 -11.68 18.49 5.98
C ILE A 38 -11.17 18.29 4.55
N ALA A 39 -11.35 19.27 3.67
CA ALA A 39 -10.87 19.20 2.30
C ALA A 39 -9.34 19.08 2.23
N GLY A 40 -8.62 19.83 3.07
CA GLY A 40 -7.16 19.77 3.17
C GLY A 40 -6.67 18.40 3.65
N VAL A 41 -7.27 17.86 4.71
CA VAL A 41 -6.95 16.52 5.22
C VAL A 41 -7.23 15.45 4.16
N LEU A 42 -8.37 15.53 3.47
CA LEU A 42 -8.72 14.60 2.40
C LEU A 42 -7.71 14.65 1.26
N ALA A 43 -7.29 15.85 0.84
CA ALA A 43 -6.27 16.03 -0.19
C ALA A 43 -4.93 15.40 0.22
N LEU A 44 -4.49 15.58 1.47
CA LEU A 44 -3.28 14.97 1.99
C LEU A 44 -3.35 13.44 2.00
N ILE A 45 -4.51 12.86 2.35
CA ILE A 45 -4.74 11.42 2.30
C ILE A 45 -4.63 10.91 0.86
N VAL A 46 -5.32 11.57 -0.09
CA VAL A 46 -5.30 11.17 -1.51
C VAL A 46 -3.89 11.26 -2.09
N VAL A 47 -3.16 12.35 -1.84
CA VAL A 47 -1.78 12.52 -2.29
C VAL A 47 -0.86 11.48 -1.65
N SER A 48 -1.04 11.17 -0.36
CA SER A 48 -0.23 10.18 0.33
C SER A 48 -0.48 8.77 -0.22
N LEU A 49 -1.73 8.39 -0.45
CA LEU A 49 -2.10 7.13 -1.09
C LEU A 49 -1.53 7.04 -2.50
N TRP A 50 -1.64 8.12 -3.28
CA TRP A 50 -1.10 8.15 -4.64
C TRP A 50 0.42 8.07 -4.66
N ARG A 51 1.11 8.76 -3.74
CA ARG A 51 2.57 8.68 -3.58
C ARG A 51 3.01 7.29 -3.13
N LEU A 52 2.26 6.66 -2.22
CA LEU A 52 2.54 5.30 -1.77
C LEU A 52 2.40 4.30 -2.93
N ALA A 53 1.29 4.35 -3.65
CA ALA A 53 1.05 3.50 -4.83
C ALA A 53 2.09 3.75 -5.94
N SER A 54 2.50 5.00 -6.15
CA SER A 54 3.49 5.35 -7.18
C SER A 54 4.91 4.88 -6.80
N ARG A 55 5.29 4.95 -5.51
CA ARG A 55 6.58 4.44 -5.03
C ARG A 55 6.70 2.93 -5.23
N THR A 56 5.67 2.18 -4.86
CA THR A 56 5.64 0.71 -5.04
C THR A 56 5.80 0.31 -6.50
N ARG A 57 5.26 1.11 -7.43
CA ARG A 57 5.34 0.83 -8.88
C ARG A 57 6.67 1.27 -9.50
N SER A 58 7.23 2.40 -9.05
CA SER A 58 8.48 2.96 -9.59
C SER A 58 9.72 2.18 -9.13
N GLU A 59 9.76 1.76 -7.86
CA GLU A 59 10.87 0.93 -7.34
C GLU A 59 10.91 -0.44 -8.03
N ARG A 60 9.75 -1.06 -8.29
CA ARG A 60 9.69 -2.33 -9.01
C ARG A 60 10.25 -2.24 -10.42
N ARG A 61 9.90 -1.19 -11.17
CA ARG A 61 10.22 -1.11 -12.61
C ARG A 61 11.64 -0.59 -12.87
N THR A 62 12.09 0.39 -12.09
CA THR A 62 13.44 0.99 -12.24
C THR A 62 14.51 0.11 -11.59
N GLY A 63 14.19 -0.54 -10.47
CA GLY A 63 15.10 -1.44 -9.78
C GLY A 63 15.41 -2.70 -10.58
N LEU A 64 14.42 -3.27 -11.28
CA LEU A 64 14.63 -4.48 -12.09
C LEU A 64 15.61 -4.25 -13.24
N SER A 65 15.44 -3.17 -14.02
CA SER A 65 16.32 -2.89 -15.15
C SER A 65 17.75 -2.59 -14.72
N ALA A 66 17.92 -1.87 -13.61
CA ALA A 66 19.25 -1.60 -13.04
C ALA A 66 19.89 -2.88 -12.49
N ALA A 67 19.13 -3.71 -11.76
CA ALA A 67 19.62 -4.97 -11.23
C ALA A 67 19.97 -5.98 -12.32
N MET A 68 19.27 -5.96 -13.47
CA MET A 68 19.65 -6.75 -14.64
C MET A 68 20.93 -6.25 -15.32
N ALA A 69 21.25 -4.96 -15.22
CA ALA A 69 22.49 -4.40 -15.79
C ALA A 69 23.73 -4.71 -14.93
N GLU A 70 23.56 -4.92 -13.62
CA GLU A 70 24.62 -5.28 -12.68
C GLU A 70 24.92 -6.79 -12.60
N LEU A 71 24.24 -7.60 -13.42
CA LEU A 71 24.42 -9.04 -13.44
C LEU A 71 25.86 -9.43 -13.85
N PRO A 72 26.46 -10.45 -13.21
CA PRO A 72 27.77 -10.98 -13.61
C PRO A 72 27.81 -11.42 -15.08
N THR A 73 28.96 -11.30 -15.72
CA THR A 73 29.17 -11.76 -17.10
C THR A 73 29.35 -13.28 -17.21
N GLU A 74 29.71 -13.96 -16.12
CA GLU A 74 29.81 -15.42 -16.08
C GLU A 74 28.42 -16.07 -16.04
N ASP A 75 28.14 -17.00 -16.95
CA ASP A 75 26.81 -17.59 -17.13
C ASP A 75 26.25 -18.28 -15.87
N THR A 76 27.09 -19.00 -15.12
CA THR A 76 26.69 -19.68 -13.88
C THR A 76 26.34 -18.68 -12.77
N ALA A 77 27.15 -17.64 -12.60
CA ALA A 77 26.92 -16.57 -11.63
C ALA A 77 25.68 -15.75 -12.03
N ARG A 78 25.54 -15.44 -13.32
CA ARG A 78 24.40 -14.71 -13.90
C ARG A 78 23.08 -15.44 -13.69
N ARG A 79 23.05 -16.75 -13.93
CA ARG A 79 21.86 -17.58 -13.72
C ARG A 79 21.42 -17.60 -12.27
N THR A 80 22.37 -17.68 -11.34
CA THR A 80 22.11 -17.67 -9.90
C THR A 80 21.55 -16.30 -9.47
N ALA A 81 22.15 -15.21 -9.95
CA ALA A 81 21.67 -13.86 -9.67
C ALA A 81 20.27 -13.58 -10.27
N LEU A 82 19.97 -14.09 -11.47
CA LEU A 82 18.63 -14.04 -12.06
C LEU A 82 17.59 -14.81 -11.23
N LEU A 83 17.94 -15.98 -10.69
CA LEU A 83 17.07 -16.74 -9.80
C LEU A 83 16.79 -16.00 -8.49
N HIS A 84 17.79 -15.32 -7.93
CA HIS A 84 17.61 -14.46 -6.76
C HIS A 84 16.68 -13.27 -7.04
N LEU A 85 16.85 -12.62 -8.21
CA LEU A 85 15.96 -11.55 -8.68
C LEU A 85 14.52 -12.05 -8.87
N LEU A 86 14.34 -13.23 -9.47
CA LEU A 86 13.03 -13.84 -9.67
C LEU A 86 12.37 -14.19 -8.33
N LYS A 87 13.13 -14.69 -7.35
CA LYS A 87 12.63 -14.95 -5.99
C LYS A 87 12.17 -13.65 -5.30
N ALA A 88 12.88 -12.54 -5.51
CA ALA A 88 12.55 -11.25 -4.91
C ALA A 88 11.29 -10.60 -5.51
N HIS A 89 11.10 -10.72 -6.83
CA HIS A 89 9.98 -10.06 -7.52
C HIS A 89 8.75 -10.95 -7.74
N ALA A 90 8.92 -12.27 -7.89
CA ALA A 90 7.86 -13.22 -8.20
C ALA A 90 8.07 -14.55 -7.43
N PRO A 91 7.90 -14.57 -6.09
CA PRO A 91 8.20 -15.74 -5.26
C PRO A 91 7.36 -16.97 -5.62
N GLU A 92 6.11 -16.78 -6.09
CA GLU A 92 5.24 -17.88 -6.53
C GLU A 92 5.75 -18.55 -7.82
N ARG A 93 6.34 -17.78 -8.74
CA ARG A 93 6.95 -18.35 -9.95
C ARG A 93 8.23 -19.10 -9.62
N PHE A 94 9.06 -18.53 -8.75
CA PHE A 94 10.24 -19.22 -8.25
C PHE A 94 9.89 -20.56 -7.57
N ALA A 95 8.82 -20.60 -6.78
CA ALA A 95 8.35 -21.83 -6.14
C ALA A 95 7.97 -22.93 -7.17
N ASN A 96 7.38 -22.54 -8.30
CA ASN A 96 7.03 -23.46 -9.39
C ASN A 96 8.23 -23.95 -10.22
N LEU A 97 9.29 -23.14 -10.31
CA LEU A 97 10.54 -23.49 -11.03
C LEU A 97 11.50 -24.33 -10.17
N ARG A 98 11.38 -24.22 -8.85
CA ARG A 98 12.24 -24.92 -7.87
C ARG A 98 12.34 -26.45 -8.09
N PRO A 99 11.26 -27.19 -8.40
CA PRO A 99 11.35 -28.64 -8.64
C PRO A 99 12.19 -28.99 -9.87
N THR A 100 12.14 -28.15 -10.90
CA THR A 100 12.83 -28.37 -12.18
C THR A 100 14.31 -28.06 -12.08
N LEU A 101 14.70 -27.11 -11.21
CA LEU A 101 16.10 -26.78 -10.93
C LEU A 101 16.92 -27.93 -10.34
N TYR A 102 16.29 -28.85 -9.62
CA TYR A 102 16.96 -30.01 -9.00
C TYR A 102 17.00 -31.25 -9.91
N GLN A 103 16.47 -31.18 -11.13
CA GLN A 103 16.55 -32.29 -12.09
C GLN A 103 17.86 -32.21 -12.88
N ALA A 104 18.47 -33.36 -13.15
CA ALA A 104 19.78 -33.49 -13.80
C ALA A 104 19.89 -32.83 -15.19
N ASN A 105 18.76 -32.51 -15.83
CA ASN A 105 18.67 -31.80 -17.12
C ASN A 105 17.67 -30.62 -17.10
N GLY A 106 17.17 -30.22 -15.93
CA GLY A 106 15.97 -29.37 -15.82
C GLY A 106 16.22 -27.89 -15.54
N ALA A 107 17.47 -27.43 -15.49
CA ALA A 107 17.71 -26.01 -15.24
C ALA A 107 17.23 -25.19 -16.47
N PRO A 108 16.28 -24.25 -16.30
CA PRO A 108 15.75 -23.42 -17.39
C PRO A 108 16.84 -22.49 -17.90
N ASP A 109 17.02 -22.42 -19.21
CA ASP A 109 18.09 -21.65 -19.85
C ASP A 109 18.07 -20.16 -19.42
N LEU A 110 19.22 -19.51 -19.49
CA LEU A 110 19.40 -18.10 -19.16
C LEU A 110 18.37 -17.21 -19.87
N GLN A 111 18.11 -17.46 -21.15
CA GLN A 111 17.13 -16.69 -21.92
C GLN A 111 15.69 -16.91 -21.44
N THR A 112 15.39 -18.13 -20.98
CA THR A 112 14.06 -18.47 -20.45
C THR A 112 13.81 -17.78 -19.12
N LEU A 113 14.81 -17.76 -18.23
CA LEU A 113 14.77 -17.05 -16.94
C LEU A 113 14.59 -15.54 -17.12
N GLU A 114 15.32 -14.91 -18.05
CA GLU A 114 15.15 -13.48 -18.33
C GLU A 114 13.77 -13.17 -18.92
N ALA A 115 13.26 -14.02 -19.81
CA ALA A 115 11.93 -13.85 -20.40
C ALA A 115 10.82 -13.97 -19.35
N GLU A 116 10.93 -14.95 -18.44
CA GLU A 116 9.98 -15.11 -17.33
C GLU A 116 10.04 -13.93 -16.35
N LEU A 117 11.23 -13.44 -16.03
CA LEU A 117 11.42 -12.27 -15.18
C LEU A 117 10.78 -11.01 -15.80
N ARG A 118 11.02 -10.74 -17.10
CA ARG A 118 10.40 -9.59 -17.80
C ARG A 118 8.87 -9.70 -17.91
N ARG A 119 8.31 -10.91 -17.89
CA ARG A 119 6.86 -11.15 -18.01
C ARG A 119 6.12 -11.00 -16.68
N HIS A 120 6.80 -11.18 -15.56
CA HIS A 120 6.20 -11.30 -14.24
C HIS A 120 6.72 -10.29 -13.18
N ALA A 121 7.67 -9.44 -13.54
CA ALA A 121 8.11 -8.29 -12.75
C ALA A 121 7.53 -6.97 -13.29
#